data_AF-A0A357JDW3-F1
#
_entry.id   AF-A0A357JDW3-F1
#
_cell.length_a   1.000
_cell.length_b   1.000
_cell.length_c   1.000
_cell.angle_alpha   90.00
_cell.angle_beta   90.00
_cell.angle_gamma   90.00
#
_symmetry.space_group_name_H-M   'P 1'
#
loop_
_entity.id
_entity.type
_entity.pdbx_description
1 polymer ?
#
loop_
_entity_poly.entity_id
_entity_poly.type
_entity_poly.pdbx_seq_one_letter_code
_entity_poly.pdbx_strand_id
1 'polypeptide(L)'
;MKGIIYDKETFLKVIETLNAPKNLDYQFLYGVYKAVSETIIEVMNSTEGYNFTPLNPVTVILYIINEYAYATLKLDKNSIYNLSNDEKFSNLLASTCADKYITNEQLSYKSQSYLNRFSPSVSTLSLYLNFILRSLESIKTKNQYNKLVSDMLKKAFSMGKCILNLLIDGFETEAFSTWRTLHENECILMCLIKYGEPIFKAYFRHVTYAIAYRKQIKSKEETDKIFEEIKFNMKEHDLKSKDMKKYIEYGYLFAIKNINLNTDFKLNFRDGVEKLAGLSEYSKVYEMSSEISHSSPLLLYSKKEYYYAITIINLYESFFRLEKIFEEYYKQNVEEKIALQYSILKATYLRQLHYIHQDFSNSFKIGPEN
;
A
#
# COMPACT_ATOMS: atom_id res chain seq x y z
N MET A 1 18.88 22.43 -19.87
CA MET A 1 19.49 21.40 -18.98
C MET A 1 19.73 20.16 -19.83
N LYS A 2 20.97 19.65 -20.00
CA LYS A 2 21.20 18.52 -20.94
C LYS A 2 20.75 17.20 -20.31
N GLY A 3 19.60 16.68 -20.74
CA GLY A 3 19.24 15.28 -20.51
C GLY A 3 20.24 14.37 -21.22
N ILE A 4 20.59 13.23 -20.60
CA ILE A 4 21.44 12.22 -21.24
C ILE A 4 20.53 11.41 -22.18
N ILE A 5 20.85 11.36 -23.46
CA ILE A 5 20.24 10.38 -24.38
C ILE A 5 21.18 9.19 -24.46
N TYR A 6 20.67 8.00 -24.16
CA TYR A 6 21.45 6.78 -24.24
C TYR A 6 21.79 6.46 -25.69
N ASP A 7 23.03 6.03 -25.90
CA ASP A 7 23.37 5.37 -27.16
C ASP A 7 22.62 4.03 -27.28
N LYS A 8 22.68 3.46 -28.48
CA LYS A 8 21.96 2.23 -28.81
C LYS A 8 22.38 1.04 -27.94
N GLU A 9 23.67 0.92 -27.64
CA GLU A 9 24.18 -0.19 -26.84
C GLU A 9 23.65 -0.11 -25.40
N THR A 10 23.67 1.08 -24.82
CA THR A 10 23.15 1.36 -23.48
C THR A 10 21.63 1.17 -23.44
N PHE A 11 20.91 1.63 -24.46
CA PHE A 11 19.47 1.39 -24.61
C PHE A 11 19.15 -0.12 -24.61
N LEU A 12 19.85 -0.92 -25.41
CA LEU A 12 19.65 -2.37 -25.47
C LEU A 12 19.92 -3.05 -24.12
N LYS A 13 21.01 -2.69 -23.44
CA LYS A 13 21.33 -3.19 -22.09
C LYS A 13 20.22 -2.88 -21.08
N VAL A 14 19.63 -1.69 -21.15
CA VAL A 14 18.51 -1.30 -20.29
C VAL A 14 17.27 -2.14 -20.60
N ILE A 15 16.94 -2.33 -21.88
CA ILE A 15 15.80 -3.18 -22.29
C ILE A 15 15.95 -4.61 -21.78
N GLU A 16 17.14 -5.20 -21.92
CA GLU A 16 17.44 -6.54 -21.41
C GLU A 16 17.26 -6.61 -19.89
N THR A 17 17.74 -5.61 -19.17
CA THR A 17 17.63 -5.53 -17.70
C THR A 17 16.18 -5.39 -17.23
N LEU A 18 15.34 -4.71 -18.01
CA LEU A 18 13.93 -4.50 -17.70
C LEU A 18 13.03 -5.72 -17.99
N ASN A 19 13.60 -6.85 -18.46
CA ASN A 19 12.84 -8.05 -18.88
C ASN A 19 11.74 -7.73 -19.90
N ALA A 20 11.99 -6.81 -20.83
CA ALA A 20 11.05 -6.49 -21.89
C ALA A 20 10.75 -7.73 -22.77
N PRO A 21 9.55 -7.79 -23.41
CA PRO A 21 9.21 -8.90 -24.30
C PRO A 21 10.29 -9.15 -25.36
N LYS A 22 10.68 -10.41 -25.58
CA LYS A 22 11.79 -10.77 -26.48
C LYS A 22 11.50 -10.56 -27.98
N ASN A 23 10.24 -10.27 -28.34
CA ASN A 23 9.77 -10.16 -29.73
C ASN A 23 9.64 -8.70 -30.19
N LEU A 24 10.44 -7.79 -29.64
CA LEU A 24 10.39 -6.36 -29.98
C LEU A 24 11.37 -6.03 -31.10
N ASP A 25 10.98 -5.15 -32.02
CA ASP A 25 11.88 -4.57 -33.01
C ASP A 25 12.72 -3.47 -32.35
N TYR A 26 13.89 -3.85 -31.83
CA TYR A 26 14.75 -2.93 -31.10
C TYR A 26 15.34 -1.80 -31.95
N GLN A 27 15.42 -1.97 -33.28
CA GLN A 27 15.90 -0.91 -34.18
C GLN A 27 14.84 0.19 -34.29
N PHE A 28 13.61 -0.22 -34.57
CA PHE A 28 12.46 0.65 -34.58
C PHE A 28 12.31 1.40 -33.25
N LEU A 29 12.32 0.66 -32.13
CA LEU A 29 12.14 1.25 -30.80
C LEU A 29 13.26 2.23 -30.41
N TYR A 30 14.50 2.00 -30.84
CA TYR A 30 15.59 2.95 -30.62
C TYR A 30 15.38 4.25 -31.42
N GLY A 31 14.89 4.14 -32.67
CA GLY A 31 14.51 5.30 -33.47
C GLY A 31 13.44 6.15 -32.79
N VAL A 32 12.38 5.50 -32.30
CA VAL A 32 11.31 6.15 -31.52
C VAL A 32 11.87 6.77 -30.24
N TYR A 33 12.74 6.06 -29.50
CA TYR A 33 13.37 6.58 -28.29
C TYR A 33 14.14 7.87 -28.51
N LYS A 34 14.91 7.94 -29.59
CA LYS A 34 15.65 9.15 -29.95
C LYS A 34 14.69 10.31 -30.24
N ALA A 35 13.68 10.06 -31.09
CA ALA A 35 12.69 11.08 -31.45
C ALA A 35 11.93 11.60 -30.20
N VAL A 36 11.48 10.71 -29.32
CA VAL A 36 10.81 11.07 -28.06
C VAL A 36 11.73 11.91 -27.17
N SER A 37 12.97 11.48 -26.99
CA SER A 37 13.93 12.15 -26.10
C SER A 37 14.29 13.55 -26.60
N GLU A 38 14.47 13.70 -27.92
CA GLU A 38 14.74 15.00 -28.56
C GLU A 38 13.55 15.95 -28.39
N THR A 39 12.34 15.49 -28.70
CA THR A 39 11.10 16.27 -28.51
C THR A 39 10.93 16.73 -27.06
N ILE A 40 11.12 15.83 -26.08
CA ILE A 40 11.00 16.20 -24.66
C ILE A 40 12.03 17.26 -24.28
N ILE A 41 13.29 17.10 -24.69
CA ILE A 41 14.35 18.07 -24.39
C ILE A 41 14.06 19.43 -25.03
N GLU A 42 13.53 19.45 -26.26
CA GLU A 42 13.13 20.67 -26.95
C GLU A 42 12.01 21.40 -26.21
N VAL A 43 10.95 20.69 -25.81
CA VAL A 43 9.83 21.27 -25.04
C VAL A 43 10.31 21.81 -23.69
N MET A 44 11.14 21.04 -22.96
CA MET A 44 11.67 21.46 -21.67
C MET A 44 12.58 22.69 -21.75
N ASN A 45 13.30 22.88 -22.84
CA ASN A 45 14.18 24.04 -23.03
C ASN A 45 13.43 25.27 -23.57
N SER A 46 12.33 25.08 -24.30
CA SER A 46 11.52 26.18 -24.87
C SER A 46 10.44 26.71 -23.93
N THR A 47 10.05 25.94 -22.92
CA THR A 47 8.99 26.33 -21.98
C THR A 47 9.56 27.16 -20.82
N GLU A 48 9.23 28.45 -20.79
CA GLU A 48 9.59 29.36 -19.70
C GLU A 48 8.69 29.17 -18.46
N GLY A 49 9.21 29.49 -17.28
CA GLY A 49 8.44 29.48 -16.02
C GLY A 49 8.31 28.11 -15.33
N TYR A 50 8.88 27.04 -15.89
CA TYR A 50 8.90 25.71 -15.28
C TYR A 50 10.34 25.23 -15.01
N ASN A 51 10.55 24.67 -13.82
CA ASN A 51 11.82 24.04 -13.44
C ASN A 51 11.74 22.53 -13.68
N PHE A 52 12.01 22.13 -14.92
CA PHE A 52 12.05 20.72 -15.28
C PHE A 52 13.25 19.99 -14.66
N THR A 53 13.05 18.74 -14.26
CA THR A 53 14.13 17.84 -13.87
C THR A 53 14.82 17.25 -15.10
N PRO A 54 16.11 16.88 -15.06
CA PRO A 54 16.76 16.22 -16.20
C PRO A 54 15.97 15.01 -16.70
N LEU A 55 15.95 14.82 -18.03
CA LEU A 55 15.34 13.66 -18.68
C LEU A 55 15.83 12.37 -18.00
N ASN A 56 14.88 11.50 -17.62
CA ASN A 56 15.16 10.15 -17.15
C ASN A 56 14.98 9.16 -18.32
N PRO A 57 16.08 8.66 -18.91
CA PRO A 57 16.01 7.81 -20.09
C PRO A 57 15.28 6.50 -19.83
N VAL A 58 15.40 5.95 -18.63
CA VAL A 58 14.78 4.66 -18.27
C VAL A 58 13.25 4.80 -18.28
N THR A 59 12.72 5.90 -17.75
CA THR A 59 11.28 6.16 -17.75
C THR A 59 10.74 6.36 -19.18
N VAL A 60 11.49 7.06 -20.04
CA VAL A 60 11.13 7.22 -21.46
C VAL A 60 11.06 5.86 -22.16
N ILE A 61 12.07 5.02 -21.97
CA ILE A 61 12.12 3.66 -22.53
C ILE A 61 10.92 2.84 -22.05
N LEU A 62 10.56 2.94 -20.77
CA LEU A 62 9.40 2.24 -20.21
C LEU A 62 8.09 2.69 -20.86
N TYR A 63 7.86 3.98 -21.07
CA TYR A 63 6.67 4.45 -21.79
C TYR A 63 6.61 3.85 -23.19
N ILE A 64 7.72 3.92 -23.95
CA ILE A 64 7.79 3.41 -25.33
C ILE A 64 7.48 1.92 -25.40
N ILE A 65 8.11 1.12 -24.54
CA ILE A 65 7.92 -0.34 -24.54
C ILE A 65 6.48 -0.71 -24.20
N ASN A 66 5.89 -0.06 -23.19
CA ASN A 66 4.53 -0.38 -22.75
C ASN A 66 3.49 0.08 -23.78
N GLU A 67 3.65 1.25 -24.38
CA GLU A 67 2.76 1.74 -25.45
C GLU A 67 2.85 0.86 -26.70
N TYR A 68 4.07 0.49 -27.11
CA TYR A 68 4.26 -0.43 -28.24
C TYR A 68 3.68 -1.81 -27.94
N ALA A 69 3.93 -2.37 -26.75
CA ALA A 69 3.38 -3.67 -26.35
C ALA A 69 1.84 -3.66 -26.31
N TYR A 70 1.24 -2.56 -25.88
CA TYR A 70 -0.21 -2.40 -25.90
C TYR A 70 -0.75 -2.32 -27.34
N ALA A 71 -0.13 -1.51 -28.20
CA ALA A 71 -0.52 -1.35 -29.60
C ALA A 71 -0.39 -2.65 -30.41
N THR A 72 0.53 -3.53 -30.01
CA THR A 72 0.84 -4.79 -30.73
C THR A 72 0.20 -6.03 -30.11
N LEU A 73 -0.45 -5.93 -28.94
CA LEU A 73 -0.87 -7.06 -28.09
C LEU A 73 -1.70 -8.15 -28.80
N LYS A 74 -2.49 -7.77 -29.81
CA LYS A 74 -3.40 -8.68 -30.54
C LYS A 74 -3.04 -8.85 -32.01
N LEU A 75 -1.89 -8.33 -32.43
CA LEU A 75 -1.46 -8.37 -33.82
C LEU A 75 -0.59 -9.61 -34.07
N ASP A 76 -0.69 -10.15 -35.28
CA ASP A 76 0.25 -11.18 -35.74
C ASP A 76 1.60 -10.55 -36.13
N LYS A 77 2.62 -11.39 -36.33
CA LYS A 77 3.98 -10.92 -36.64
C LYS A 77 4.05 -10.07 -37.91
N ASN A 78 3.25 -10.39 -38.93
CA ASN A 78 3.24 -9.64 -40.19
C ASN A 78 2.61 -8.26 -40.03
N SER A 79 1.53 -8.17 -39.26
CA SER A 79 0.85 -6.92 -38.92
C SER A 79 1.74 -6.03 -38.07
N ILE A 80 2.47 -6.60 -37.10
CA ILE A 80 3.46 -5.87 -36.29
C ILE A 80 4.58 -5.32 -37.16
N TYR A 81 5.09 -6.12 -38.12
CA TYR A 81 6.13 -5.67 -39.06
C TYR A 81 5.63 -4.51 -39.92
N ASN A 82 4.43 -4.63 -40.50
CA ASN A 82 3.84 -3.55 -41.32
C ASN A 82 3.62 -2.28 -40.50
N LEU A 83 3.12 -2.40 -39.27
CA LEU A 83 2.89 -1.27 -38.37
C LEU A 83 4.21 -0.59 -37.96
N SER A 84 5.28 -1.36 -37.73
CA SER A 84 6.60 -0.82 -37.37
C SER A 84 7.28 -0.11 -38.55
N ASN A 85 6.85 -0.37 -39.79
CA ASN A 85 7.32 0.35 -40.98
C ASN A 85 6.40 1.52 -41.37
N ASP A 86 5.30 1.75 -40.65
CA ASP A 86 4.42 2.90 -40.88
C ASP A 86 4.97 4.13 -40.13
N GLU A 87 5.41 5.13 -40.88
CA GLU A 87 5.91 6.39 -40.34
C GLU A 87 4.86 7.11 -39.49
N LYS A 88 3.57 7.00 -39.83
CA LYS A 88 2.48 7.59 -39.03
C LYS A 88 2.41 6.96 -37.66
N PHE A 89 2.58 5.63 -37.59
CA PHE A 89 2.60 4.91 -36.32
C PHE A 89 3.82 5.32 -35.47
N SER A 90 5.01 5.40 -36.08
CA SER A 90 6.23 5.87 -35.39
C SER A 90 6.03 7.26 -34.78
N ASN A 91 5.49 8.20 -35.56
CA ASN A 91 5.26 9.57 -35.12
C ASN A 91 4.20 9.66 -34.01
N LEU A 92 3.11 8.90 -34.14
CA LEU A 92 2.05 8.86 -33.12
C LEU A 92 2.55 8.24 -31.81
N LEU A 93 3.33 7.16 -31.89
CA LEU A 93 3.93 6.52 -30.74
C LEU A 93 4.90 7.48 -30.04
N ALA A 94 5.73 8.18 -30.82
CA ALA A 94 6.67 9.16 -30.30
C ALA A 94 5.97 10.33 -29.60
N SER A 95 4.96 10.94 -30.25
CA SER A 95 4.22 12.06 -29.65
C SER A 95 3.50 11.64 -28.37
N THR A 96 2.83 10.48 -28.39
CA THR A 96 2.11 9.94 -27.23
C THR A 96 3.04 9.70 -26.03
N CYS A 97 4.24 9.14 -26.29
CA CYS A 97 5.21 8.90 -25.23
C CYS A 97 5.81 10.21 -24.68
N ALA A 98 6.07 11.18 -25.55
CA ALA A 98 6.55 12.51 -25.14
C ALA A 98 5.51 13.22 -24.26
N ASP A 99 4.25 13.27 -24.69
CA ASP A 99 3.15 13.88 -23.94
C ASP A 99 2.96 13.22 -22.56
N LYS A 100 2.98 11.88 -22.52
CA LYS A 100 2.87 11.12 -21.26
C LYS A 100 4.04 11.40 -20.33
N TYR A 101 5.27 11.46 -20.83
CA TYR A 101 6.43 11.77 -19.99
C TYR A 101 6.34 13.19 -19.43
N ILE A 102 6.10 14.19 -20.28
CA ILE A 102 6.02 15.59 -19.86
C ILE A 102 4.88 15.75 -18.85
N THR A 103 3.69 15.25 -19.17
CA THR A 103 2.51 15.44 -18.33
C THR A 103 2.62 14.69 -17.00
N ASN A 104 3.03 13.42 -17.00
CA ASN A 104 3.00 12.60 -15.78
C ASN A 104 4.26 12.75 -14.92
N GLU A 105 5.44 12.94 -15.53
CA GLU A 105 6.71 12.97 -14.77
C GLU A 105 7.13 14.39 -14.41
N GLN A 106 6.88 15.36 -15.30
CA GLN A 106 7.31 16.75 -15.09
C GLN A 106 6.19 17.65 -14.57
N LEU A 107 4.98 17.48 -15.11
CA LEU A 107 3.82 18.32 -14.83
C LEU A 107 2.72 17.59 -14.05
N SER A 108 3.07 16.50 -13.34
CA SER A 108 2.08 15.73 -12.60
C SER A 108 1.32 16.65 -11.66
N TYR A 109 0.00 16.60 -11.74
CA TYR A 109 -0.84 17.31 -10.80
C TYR A 109 -0.55 16.81 -9.39
N LYS A 110 -0.12 17.74 -8.54
CA LYS A 110 -0.08 17.55 -7.10
C LYS A 110 -1.03 18.55 -6.50
N SER A 111 -1.95 18.05 -5.69
CA SER A 111 -2.70 18.88 -4.77
C SER A 111 -1.71 19.65 -3.90
N GLN A 112 -2.08 20.85 -3.42
CA GLN A 112 -1.23 21.62 -2.52
C GLN A 112 -0.85 20.75 -1.32
N SER A 113 0.40 20.27 -1.33
CA SER A 113 0.87 19.25 -0.39
C SER A 113 1.68 19.89 0.72
N TYR A 114 1.45 19.43 1.95
CA TYR A 114 2.19 19.84 3.13
C TYR A 114 3.58 19.20 3.21
N LEU A 115 3.82 18.12 2.46
CA LEU A 115 5.06 17.34 2.51
C LEU A 115 5.66 17.15 1.13
N ASN A 116 6.97 17.38 1.03
CA ASN A 116 7.75 16.88 -0.09
C ASN A 116 8.41 15.54 0.27
N ARG A 117 8.67 14.69 -0.73
CA ARG A 117 9.28 13.36 -0.54
C ARG A 117 10.67 13.37 0.10
N PHE A 118 11.34 14.52 0.13
CA PHE A 118 12.67 14.70 0.70
C PHE A 118 12.64 15.20 2.14
N SER A 119 11.46 15.58 2.65
CA SER A 119 11.30 15.98 4.05
C SER A 119 11.69 14.84 4.99
N PRO A 120 12.38 15.10 6.11
CA PRO A 120 12.78 14.04 7.05
C PRO A 120 11.60 13.22 7.60
N SER A 121 10.44 13.84 7.79
CA SER A 121 9.21 13.15 8.21
C SER A 121 8.80 12.04 7.24
N VAL A 122 8.86 12.32 5.95
CA VAL A 122 8.54 11.33 4.92
C VAL A 122 9.69 10.37 4.67
N SER A 123 10.87 10.92 4.39
CA SER A 123 11.99 10.14 3.87
C SER A 123 12.51 9.12 4.88
N THR A 124 12.58 9.45 6.17
CA THR A 124 13.00 8.50 7.21
C THR A 124 11.96 7.40 7.40
N LEU A 125 10.65 7.72 7.43
CA LEU A 125 9.61 6.69 7.53
C LEU A 125 9.58 5.79 6.29
N SER A 126 9.71 6.38 5.10
CA SER A 126 9.80 5.65 3.83
C SER A 126 11.01 4.70 3.79
N LEU A 127 12.16 5.12 4.31
CA LEU A 127 13.33 4.25 4.46
C LEU A 127 13.01 3.00 5.28
N TYR A 128 12.34 3.15 6.43
CA TYR A 128 11.91 2.02 7.25
C TYR A 128 10.92 1.11 6.53
N LEU A 129 9.87 1.69 5.94
CA LEU A 129 8.85 0.93 5.23
C LEU A 129 9.48 0.11 4.10
N ASN A 130 10.39 0.70 3.33
CA ASN A 130 11.10 0.00 2.27
C ASN A 130 12.02 -1.11 2.79
N PHE A 131 12.74 -0.87 3.89
CA PHE A 131 13.57 -1.88 4.52
C PHE A 131 12.72 -3.08 5.00
N ILE A 132 11.62 -2.81 5.70
CA ILE A 132 10.75 -3.83 6.28
C ILE A 132 10.08 -4.65 5.18
N LEU A 133 9.51 -4.00 4.15
CA LEU A 133 8.85 -4.70 3.05
C LEU A 133 9.81 -5.63 2.30
N ARG A 134 11.01 -5.16 1.94
CA ARG A 134 12.05 -5.99 1.30
C ARG A 134 12.50 -7.14 2.22
N SER A 135 12.61 -6.87 3.51
CA SER A 135 12.97 -7.88 4.50
C SER A 135 11.92 -8.99 4.57
N LEU A 136 10.63 -8.64 4.63
CA LEU A 136 9.52 -9.59 4.68
C LEU A 136 9.40 -10.45 3.40
N GLU A 137 9.82 -9.95 2.24
CA GLU A 137 9.89 -10.73 0.99
C GLU A 137 10.95 -11.84 1.06
N SER A 138 12.05 -11.59 1.77
CA SER A 138 13.16 -12.54 1.86
C SER A 138 12.98 -13.65 2.90
N ILE A 139 12.08 -13.47 3.87
CA ILE A 139 11.89 -14.41 4.97
C ILE A 139 11.15 -15.66 4.51
N LYS A 140 11.77 -16.83 4.77
CA LYS A 140 11.12 -18.12 4.59
C LYS A 140 10.28 -18.47 5.82
N THR A 141 8.97 -18.57 5.65
CA THR A 141 8.03 -18.86 6.73
C THR A 141 8.02 -20.35 7.06
N LYS A 142 8.16 -20.71 8.35
CA LYS A 142 8.25 -22.11 8.81
C LYS A 142 6.90 -22.78 9.06
N ASN A 143 5.87 -22.02 9.42
CA ASN A 143 4.53 -22.54 9.73
C ASN A 143 3.42 -21.58 9.26
N GLN A 144 2.17 -22.04 9.26
CA GLN A 144 1.02 -21.27 8.78
C GLN A 144 0.74 -19.99 9.61
N TYR A 145 1.01 -19.99 10.92
CA TYR A 145 0.82 -18.81 11.78
C TYR A 145 1.84 -17.73 11.45
N ASN A 146 3.13 -18.10 11.33
CA ASN A 146 4.21 -17.21 10.92
C ASN A 146 3.99 -16.67 9.50
N LYS A 147 3.37 -17.47 8.63
CA LYS A 147 2.97 -17.01 7.29
C LYS A 147 1.87 -15.96 7.37
N LEU A 148 0.80 -16.20 8.13
CA LEU A 148 -0.27 -15.22 8.32
C LEU A 148 0.27 -13.91 8.92
N VAL A 149 1.13 -13.99 9.94
CA VAL A 149 1.78 -12.80 10.53
C VAL A 149 2.61 -12.05 9.47
N SER A 150 3.40 -12.76 8.66
CA SER A 150 4.17 -12.16 7.55
C SER A 150 3.25 -11.44 6.56
N ASP A 151 2.17 -12.09 6.13
CA ASP A 151 1.25 -11.57 5.14
C ASP A 151 0.49 -10.34 5.68
N MET A 152 0.08 -10.36 6.95
CA MET A 152 -0.53 -9.21 7.62
C MET A 152 0.45 -8.05 7.78
N LEU A 153 1.69 -8.30 8.22
CA LEU A 153 2.72 -7.25 8.30
C LEU A 153 3.01 -6.64 6.92
N LYS A 154 3.18 -7.46 5.88
CA LYS A 154 3.37 -6.97 4.50
C LYS A 154 2.22 -6.07 4.09
N LYS A 155 0.99 -6.49 4.38
CA LYS A 155 -0.21 -5.73 4.05
C LYS A 155 -0.28 -4.42 4.83
N ALA A 156 0.01 -4.43 6.13
CA ALA A 156 0.04 -3.25 7.00
C ALA A 156 1.09 -2.24 6.54
N PHE A 157 2.36 -2.64 6.37
CA PHE A 157 3.41 -1.72 5.94
C PHE A 157 3.22 -1.23 4.50
N SER A 158 2.60 -2.03 3.63
CA SER A 158 2.21 -1.58 2.29
C SER A 158 1.12 -0.50 2.35
N MET A 159 0.13 -0.64 3.26
CA MET A 159 -0.84 0.44 3.51
C MET A 159 -0.16 1.67 4.09
N GLY A 160 0.78 1.50 5.04
CA GLY A 160 1.56 2.62 5.57
C GLY A 160 2.31 3.39 4.49
N LYS A 161 2.93 2.68 3.53
CA LYS A 161 3.57 3.29 2.36
C LYS A 161 2.58 3.98 1.43
N CYS A 162 1.40 3.38 1.22
CA CYS A 162 0.31 3.98 0.46
C CYS A 162 -0.16 5.30 1.09
N ILE A 163 -0.44 5.30 2.39
CA ILE A 163 -0.87 6.48 3.16
C ILE A 163 0.19 7.59 3.03
N LEU A 164 1.48 7.24 3.17
CA LEU A 164 2.56 8.21 3.05
C LEU A 164 2.61 8.84 1.64
N ASN A 165 2.44 8.06 0.58
CA ASN A 165 2.38 8.57 -0.79
C ASN A 165 1.16 9.48 -1.00
N LEU A 166 -0.02 9.08 -0.51
CA LEU A 166 -1.22 9.89 -0.57
C LEU A 166 -1.02 11.26 0.12
N LEU A 167 -0.36 11.29 1.28
CA LEU A 167 -0.02 12.54 1.97
C LEU A 167 0.97 13.41 1.17
N ILE A 168 1.97 12.80 0.52
CA ILE A 168 2.93 13.54 -0.34
C ILE A 168 2.22 14.17 -1.54
N ASP A 169 1.24 13.47 -2.12
CA ASP A 169 0.52 13.94 -3.29
C ASP A 169 -0.65 14.87 -2.96
N GLY A 170 -0.92 15.11 -1.67
CA GLY A 170 -1.94 16.02 -1.15
C GLY A 170 -3.36 15.44 -1.15
N PHE A 171 -3.48 14.13 -0.89
CA PHE A 171 -4.74 13.39 -0.77
C PHE A 171 -5.00 12.98 0.69
N GLU A 172 -5.16 13.97 1.56
CA GLU A 172 -5.23 13.76 3.02
C GLU A 172 -6.44 12.93 3.46
N THR A 173 -7.59 13.14 2.84
CA THR A 173 -8.86 12.46 3.15
C THR A 173 -8.80 10.97 2.80
N GLU A 174 -8.19 10.64 1.66
CA GLU A 174 -7.97 9.29 1.18
C GLU A 174 -6.90 8.60 2.03
N ALA A 175 -5.84 9.33 2.41
CA ALA A 175 -4.83 8.85 3.33
C ALA A 175 -5.45 8.48 4.69
N PHE A 176 -6.31 9.33 5.24
CA PHE A 176 -6.99 9.08 6.50
C PHE A 176 -7.98 7.91 6.42
N SER A 177 -8.70 7.80 5.31
CA SER A 177 -9.59 6.66 5.04
C SER A 177 -8.81 5.34 4.92
N THR A 178 -7.62 5.39 4.32
CA THR A 178 -6.73 4.24 4.20
C THR A 178 -6.12 3.85 5.55
N TRP A 179 -5.82 4.82 6.41
CA TRP A 179 -5.37 4.56 7.78
C TRP A 179 -6.36 3.71 8.57
N ARG A 180 -7.68 3.88 8.38
CA ARG A 180 -8.69 3.02 9.02
C ARG A 180 -8.46 1.54 8.71
N THR A 181 -8.22 1.20 7.46
CA THR A 181 -7.97 -0.20 7.06
C THR A 181 -6.62 -0.71 7.59
N LEU A 182 -5.62 0.16 7.72
CA LEU A 182 -4.37 -0.17 8.40
C LEU A 182 -4.61 -0.50 9.87
N HIS A 183 -5.36 0.35 10.57
CA HIS A 183 -5.72 0.17 11.98
C HIS A 183 -6.56 -1.08 12.20
N GLU A 184 -7.49 -1.40 11.30
CA GLU A 184 -8.24 -2.66 11.33
C GLU A 184 -7.32 -3.88 11.26
N ASN A 185 -6.37 -3.86 10.31
CA ASN A 185 -5.42 -4.94 10.15
C ASN A 185 -4.49 -5.08 11.37
N GLU A 186 -4.03 -3.95 11.91
CA GLU A 186 -3.22 -3.88 13.13
C GLU A 186 -3.94 -4.48 14.33
N CYS A 187 -5.20 -4.08 14.60
CA CYS A 187 -5.99 -4.59 15.71
C CYS A 187 -6.20 -6.11 15.63
N ILE A 188 -6.47 -6.64 14.42
CA ILE A 188 -6.61 -8.10 14.22
C ILE A 188 -5.26 -8.80 14.51
N LEU A 189 -4.16 -8.26 13.99
CA LEU A 189 -2.82 -8.83 14.21
C LEU A 189 -2.45 -8.83 15.69
N MET A 190 -2.74 -7.74 16.40
CA MET A 190 -2.53 -7.65 17.85
C MET A 190 -3.35 -8.68 18.60
N CYS A 191 -4.63 -8.89 18.25
CA CYS A 191 -5.44 -9.95 18.84
C CYS A 191 -4.83 -11.33 18.63
N LEU A 192 -4.40 -11.64 17.39
CA LEU A 192 -3.79 -12.92 17.05
C LEU A 192 -2.54 -13.20 17.89
N ILE A 193 -1.65 -12.22 18.02
CA ILE A 193 -0.39 -12.35 18.76
C ILE A 193 -0.66 -12.45 20.27
N LYS A 194 -1.52 -11.57 20.80
CA LYS A 194 -1.82 -11.47 22.24
C LYS A 194 -2.47 -12.73 22.79
N TYR A 195 -3.38 -13.34 22.05
CA TYR A 195 -4.17 -14.49 22.50
C TYR A 195 -3.68 -15.84 21.95
N GLY A 196 -2.76 -15.81 20.98
CA GLY A 196 -2.02 -16.97 20.52
C GLY A 196 -2.85 -18.00 19.75
N GLU A 197 -2.40 -19.26 19.83
CA GLU A 197 -2.86 -20.36 18.97
C GLU A 197 -4.39 -20.54 18.86
N PRO A 198 -5.20 -20.45 19.95
CA PRO A 198 -6.65 -20.60 19.86
C PRO A 198 -7.29 -19.61 18.88
N ILE A 199 -6.82 -18.35 18.90
CA ILE A 199 -7.35 -17.30 18.03
C ILE A 199 -6.86 -17.47 16.60
N PHE A 200 -5.62 -17.90 16.38
CA PHE A 200 -5.15 -18.25 15.03
C PHE A 200 -6.00 -19.34 14.38
N LYS A 201 -6.27 -20.43 15.10
CA LYS A 201 -7.11 -21.54 14.59
C LYS A 201 -8.52 -21.07 14.26
N ALA A 202 -9.13 -20.32 15.17
CA ALA A 202 -10.45 -19.76 14.94
C ALA A 202 -10.47 -18.78 13.76
N TYR A 203 -9.46 -17.91 13.65
CA TYR A 203 -9.37 -16.95 12.56
C TYR A 203 -9.28 -17.61 11.19
N PHE A 204 -8.46 -18.66 11.02
CA PHE A 204 -8.40 -19.39 9.74
C PHE A 204 -9.73 -20.02 9.37
N ARG A 205 -10.46 -20.59 10.33
CA ARG A 205 -11.80 -21.11 10.11
C ARG A 205 -12.77 -20.01 9.65
N HIS A 206 -12.70 -18.82 10.26
CA HIS A 206 -13.52 -17.67 9.86
C HIS A 206 -13.12 -17.08 8.49
N VAL A 207 -11.86 -17.19 8.07
CA VAL A 207 -11.44 -16.91 6.68
C VAL A 207 -12.16 -17.84 5.72
N THR A 208 -12.22 -19.15 6.01
CA THR A 208 -12.98 -20.13 5.21
C THR A 208 -14.47 -19.77 5.16
N TYR A 209 -15.05 -19.35 6.29
CA TYR A 209 -16.44 -18.89 6.34
C TYR A 209 -16.67 -17.68 5.44
N ALA A 210 -15.75 -16.70 5.43
CA ALA A 210 -15.86 -15.52 4.58
C ALA A 210 -15.77 -15.86 3.08
N ILE A 211 -14.90 -16.80 2.70
CA ILE A 211 -14.77 -17.28 1.31
C ILE A 211 -16.06 -18.00 0.87
N ALA A 212 -16.62 -18.85 1.73
CA ALA A 212 -17.89 -19.54 1.49
C ALA A 212 -19.05 -18.54 1.33
N TYR A 213 -19.14 -17.55 2.23
CA TYR A 213 -20.18 -16.51 2.20
C TYR A 213 -20.15 -15.66 0.93
N ARG A 214 -18.96 -15.44 0.36
CA ARG A 214 -18.76 -14.75 -0.92
C ARG A 214 -18.92 -15.64 -2.15
N LYS A 215 -19.33 -16.91 -1.97
CA LYS A 215 -19.53 -17.90 -3.04
C LYS A 215 -18.26 -18.15 -3.87
N GLN A 216 -17.10 -18.10 -3.22
CA GLN A 216 -15.81 -18.33 -3.88
C GLN A 216 -15.36 -19.80 -3.82
N ILE A 217 -16.15 -20.67 -3.18
CA ILE A 217 -15.98 -22.12 -3.18
C ILE A 217 -16.77 -22.71 -4.35
N LYS A 218 -16.11 -23.48 -5.21
CA LYS A 218 -16.73 -24.05 -6.42
C LYS A 218 -17.74 -25.15 -6.09
N SER A 219 -17.49 -25.92 -5.03
CA SER A 219 -18.37 -27.01 -4.61
C SER A 219 -19.54 -26.48 -3.79
N LYS A 220 -20.76 -26.74 -4.27
CA LYS A 220 -21.99 -26.41 -3.55
C LYS A 220 -22.12 -27.21 -2.27
N GLU A 221 -21.80 -28.51 -2.32
CA GLU A 221 -21.86 -29.40 -1.15
C GLU A 221 -20.90 -28.95 -0.04
N GLU A 222 -19.70 -28.50 -0.41
CA GLU A 222 -18.72 -27.98 0.55
C GLU A 222 -19.20 -26.67 1.17
N THR A 223 -19.79 -25.79 0.35
CA THR A 223 -20.37 -24.53 0.81
C THR A 223 -21.51 -24.79 1.80
N ASP A 224 -22.41 -25.73 1.49
CA ASP A 224 -23.55 -26.08 2.35
C ASP A 224 -23.08 -26.63 3.71
N LYS A 225 -22.07 -27.51 3.72
CA LYS A 225 -21.45 -28.01 4.96
C LYS A 225 -20.87 -26.89 5.82
N ILE A 226 -20.19 -25.91 5.21
CA ILE A 226 -19.66 -24.75 5.94
C ILE A 226 -20.79 -23.91 6.53
N PHE A 227 -21.89 -23.72 5.82
CA PHE A 227 -23.05 -22.99 6.36
C PHE A 227 -23.77 -23.73 7.50
N GLU A 228 -23.82 -25.06 7.46
CA GLU A 228 -24.30 -25.87 8.59
C GLU A 228 -23.41 -25.69 9.82
N GLU A 229 -22.09 -25.72 9.63
CA GLU A 229 -21.11 -25.48 10.70
C GLU A 229 -21.27 -24.07 11.30
N ILE A 230 -21.39 -23.04 10.45
CA ILE A 230 -21.65 -21.65 10.89
C ILE A 230 -22.91 -21.59 11.75
N LYS A 231 -24.02 -22.17 11.28
CA LYS A 231 -25.30 -22.16 12.02
C LYS A 231 -25.21 -22.91 13.34
N PHE A 232 -24.46 -24.01 13.38
CA PHE A 232 -24.23 -24.79 14.60
C PHE A 232 -23.47 -23.95 15.63
N ASN A 233 -22.30 -23.42 15.26
CA ASN A 233 -21.46 -22.63 16.17
C ASN A 233 -22.13 -21.30 16.60
N MET A 234 -22.95 -20.69 15.73
CA MET A 234 -23.74 -19.51 16.10
C MET A 234 -24.75 -19.81 17.21
N LYS A 235 -25.38 -20.99 17.20
CA LYS A 235 -26.35 -21.40 18.24
C LYS A 235 -25.68 -21.59 19.60
N GLU A 236 -24.44 -22.05 19.64
CA GLU A 236 -23.67 -22.17 20.89
C GLU A 236 -23.41 -20.82 21.58
N HIS A 237 -23.59 -19.72 20.87
CA HIS A 237 -23.40 -18.35 21.37
C HIS A 237 -24.70 -17.52 21.34
N ASP A 238 -25.87 -18.17 21.25
CA ASP A 238 -27.19 -17.53 21.20
C ASP A 238 -27.37 -16.49 20.07
N LEU A 239 -26.64 -16.66 18.95
CA LEU A 239 -26.70 -15.76 17.80
C LEU A 239 -27.80 -16.15 16.82
N LYS A 240 -28.47 -15.15 16.23
CA LYS A 240 -29.56 -15.34 15.27
C LYS A 240 -29.04 -15.18 13.84
N SER A 241 -29.82 -15.62 12.84
CA SER A 241 -29.45 -15.51 11.42
C SER A 241 -29.07 -14.08 10.98
N LYS A 242 -29.67 -13.04 11.58
CA LYS A 242 -29.32 -11.63 11.32
C LYS A 242 -27.88 -11.27 11.73
N ASP A 243 -27.29 -12.04 12.64
CA ASP A 243 -25.95 -11.83 13.16
C ASP A 243 -24.90 -12.62 12.39
N MET A 244 -25.29 -13.42 11.38
CA MET A 244 -24.40 -14.29 10.61
C MET A 244 -23.21 -13.53 10.01
N LYS A 245 -23.45 -12.38 9.38
CA LYS A 245 -22.36 -11.58 8.80
C LYS A 245 -21.36 -11.14 9.87
N LYS A 246 -21.86 -10.63 11.01
CA LYS A 246 -21.02 -10.21 12.14
C LYS A 246 -20.27 -11.39 12.75
N TYR A 247 -20.91 -12.55 12.83
CA TYR A 247 -20.28 -13.77 13.31
C TYR A 247 -19.17 -14.24 12.37
N ILE A 248 -19.38 -14.20 11.06
CA ILE A 248 -18.33 -14.54 10.10
C ILE A 248 -17.13 -13.59 10.25
N GLU A 249 -17.38 -12.29 10.36
CA GLU A 249 -16.34 -11.26 10.45
C GLU A 249 -15.61 -11.25 11.81
N TYR A 250 -16.29 -11.49 12.94
CA TYR A 250 -15.75 -11.26 14.28
C TYR A 250 -15.86 -12.46 15.24
N GLY A 251 -16.54 -13.53 14.85
CA GLY A 251 -16.83 -14.67 15.72
C GLY A 251 -15.59 -15.46 16.14
N TYR A 252 -14.45 -15.29 15.45
CA TYR A 252 -13.18 -15.87 15.89
C TYR A 252 -12.77 -15.39 17.29
N LEU A 253 -13.25 -14.22 17.73
CA LEU A 253 -13.00 -13.67 19.07
C LEU A 253 -13.56 -14.54 20.21
N PHE A 254 -14.57 -15.39 19.94
CA PHE A 254 -15.09 -16.33 20.95
C PHE A 254 -14.07 -17.40 21.35
N ALA A 255 -12.97 -17.57 20.62
CA ALA A 255 -11.89 -18.48 21.01
C ALA A 255 -11.02 -17.93 22.16
N ILE A 256 -11.21 -16.66 22.58
CA ILE A 256 -10.54 -16.13 23.77
C ILE A 256 -11.25 -16.68 25.00
N LYS A 257 -10.48 -17.30 25.91
CA LYS A 257 -11.02 -17.91 27.12
C LYS A 257 -11.67 -16.87 28.03
N ASN A 258 -12.78 -17.26 28.66
CA ASN A 258 -13.52 -16.49 29.67
C ASN A 258 -14.06 -15.14 29.18
N ILE A 259 -14.33 -15.01 27.87
CA ILE A 259 -14.99 -13.82 27.33
C ILE A 259 -16.50 -14.05 27.25
N ASN A 260 -17.26 -13.12 27.83
CA ASN A 260 -18.70 -13.02 27.77
C ASN A 260 -19.15 -11.88 26.84
N LEU A 261 -20.08 -12.19 25.94
CA LEU A 261 -20.65 -11.21 25.01
C LEU A 261 -21.45 -10.14 25.78
N ASN A 262 -21.39 -8.89 25.30
CA ASN A 262 -22.02 -7.68 25.87
C ASN A 262 -21.41 -7.14 27.18
N THR A 263 -20.78 -7.97 28.01
CA THR A 263 -19.98 -7.51 29.15
C THR A 263 -18.56 -7.17 28.74
N ASP A 264 -17.91 -8.07 28.00
CA ASP A 264 -16.51 -7.92 27.64
C ASP A 264 -16.34 -7.27 26.27
N PHE A 265 -17.20 -7.63 25.30
CA PHE A 265 -17.10 -7.13 23.93
C PHE A 265 -18.41 -7.25 23.13
N LYS A 266 -18.46 -6.65 21.93
CA LYS A 266 -19.52 -6.88 20.93
C LYS A 266 -18.94 -7.40 19.62
N LEU A 267 -19.75 -8.10 18.83
CA LEU A 267 -19.39 -8.56 17.47
C LEU A 267 -19.39 -7.40 16.45
N ASN A 268 -18.45 -6.48 16.62
CA ASN A 268 -18.12 -5.41 15.69
C ASN A 268 -16.62 -5.09 15.82
N PHE A 269 -16.11 -4.19 14.98
CA PHE A 269 -14.71 -3.79 15.05
C PHE A 269 -14.38 -3.02 16.35
N ARG A 270 -15.08 -1.92 16.62
CA ARG A 270 -14.78 -0.93 17.68
C ARG A 270 -14.90 -1.50 19.10
N ASP A 271 -16.06 -2.05 19.43
CA ASP A 271 -16.36 -2.62 20.75
C ASP A 271 -15.91 -4.10 20.86
N GLY A 272 -15.36 -4.66 19.78
CA GLY A 272 -14.87 -6.03 19.70
C GLY A 272 -13.36 -6.09 19.51
N VAL A 273 -12.93 -6.10 18.26
CA VAL A 273 -11.53 -6.28 17.86
C VAL A 273 -10.62 -5.19 18.46
N GLU A 274 -10.97 -3.91 18.29
CA GLU A 274 -10.16 -2.78 18.77
C GLU A 274 -10.06 -2.77 20.30
N LYS A 275 -11.17 -3.03 20.99
CA LYS A 275 -11.19 -3.17 22.45
C LYS A 275 -10.31 -4.32 22.94
N LEU A 276 -10.38 -5.48 22.32
CA LEU A 276 -9.59 -6.65 22.71
C LEU A 276 -8.10 -6.51 22.34
N ALA A 277 -7.81 -5.78 21.26
CA ALA A 277 -6.45 -5.35 20.92
C ALA A 277 -5.87 -4.38 21.97
N GLY A 278 -6.73 -3.69 22.73
CA GLY A 278 -6.34 -2.69 23.72
C GLY A 278 -6.02 -1.34 23.09
N LEU A 279 -6.73 -0.99 22.00
CA LEU A 279 -6.54 0.23 21.22
C LEU A 279 -7.81 1.09 21.19
N SER A 280 -8.66 0.99 22.22
CA SER A 280 -9.94 1.72 22.29
C SER A 280 -9.79 3.25 22.32
N GLU A 281 -8.61 3.77 22.64
CA GLU A 281 -8.29 5.19 22.57
C GLU A 281 -8.41 5.76 21.13
N TYR A 282 -8.30 4.90 20.11
CA TYR A 282 -8.43 5.26 18.69
C TYR A 282 -9.88 5.27 18.18
N SER A 283 -10.83 4.81 18.98
CA SER A 283 -12.24 4.62 18.63
C SER A 283 -12.89 5.85 17.98
N LYS A 284 -12.61 7.06 18.50
CA LYS A 284 -13.10 8.33 17.93
C LYS A 284 -12.47 8.65 16.58
N VAL A 285 -11.17 8.40 16.43
CA VAL A 285 -10.43 8.65 15.19
C VAL A 285 -10.91 7.67 14.11
N TYR A 286 -11.12 6.40 14.48
CA TYR A 286 -11.69 5.37 13.62
C TYR A 286 -13.10 5.74 13.14
N GLU A 287 -13.97 6.20 14.03
CA GLU A 287 -15.33 6.65 13.70
C GLU A 287 -15.31 7.81 12.70
N MET A 288 -14.49 8.83 12.96
CA MET A 288 -14.35 9.98 12.06
C MET A 288 -13.85 9.56 10.66
N SER A 289 -12.89 8.64 10.58
CA SER A 289 -12.42 8.09 9.30
C SER A 289 -13.51 7.32 8.55
N SER A 290 -14.37 6.61 9.29
CA SER A 290 -15.53 5.93 8.72
C SER A 290 -16.55 6.93 8.13
N GLU A 291 -16.79 8.06 8.79
CA GLU A 291 -17.73 9.10 8.31
C GLU A 291 -17.26 9.77 7.01
N ILE A 292 -15.95 9.94 6.84
CA ILE A 292 -15.34 10.49 5.62
C ILE A 292 -15.50 9.50 4.45
N SER A 293 -15.27 8.21 4.72
CA SER A 293 -15.44 7.13 3.73
C SER A 293 -16.88 6.98 3.22
N HIS A 294 -17.88 7.49 3.95
CA HIS A 294 -19.29 7.46 3.57
C HIS A 294 -19.78 8.74 2.87
N SER A 295 -18.85 9.59 2.40
CA SER A 295 -19.16 10.86 1.71
C SER A 295 -20.07 11.77 2.54
N SER A 296 -19.83 11.83 3.86
CA SER A 296 -20.55 12.75 4.74
C SER A 296 -20.25 14.22 4.36
N PRO A 297 -21.10 15.18 4.77
CA PRO A 297 -20.84 16.61 4.55
C PRO A 297 -19.48 17.09 5.08
N LEU A 298 -18.89 16.38 6.06
CA LEU A 298 -17.55 16.64 6.58
C LEU A 298 -16.45 16.51 5.51
N LEU A 299 -16.67 15.71 4.46
CA LEU A 299 -15.74 15.59 3.34
C LEU A 299 -15.54 16.92 2.59
N LEU A 300 -16.59 17.74 2.48
CA LEU A 300 -16.58 18.97 1.68
C LEU A 300 -16.13 20.22 2.45
N TYR A 301 -16.31 20.25 3.76
CA TYR A 301 -16.07 21.45 4.60
C TYR A 301 -14.87 21.31 5.55
N SER A 302 -14.05 20.28 5.36
CA SER A 302 -12.93 19.97 6.24
C SER A 302 -11.65 20.69 5.85
N LYS A 303 -10.88 21.11 6.87
CA LYS A 303 -9.54 21.68 6.69
C LYS A 303 -8.56 20.56 6.35
N LYS A 304 -7.87 20.67 5.20
CA LYS A 304 -6.88 19.69 4.77
C LYS A 304 -5.74 19.53 5.79
N GLU A 305 -5.33 20.62 6.44
CA GLU A 305 -4.30 20.63 7.49
C GLU A 305 -4.64 19.68 8.63
N TYR A 306 -5.92 19.63 9.01
CA TYR A 306 -6.40 18.79 10.10
C TYR A 306 -6.29 17.31 9.74
N TYR A 307 -6.73 16.91 8.54
CA TYR A 307 -6.63 15.52 8.09
C TYR A 307 -5.20 15.10 7.81
N TYR A 308 -4.39 16.01 7.29
CA TYR A 308 -2.95 15.81 7.19
C TYR A 308 -2.36 15.45 8.57
N ALA A 309 -2.56 16.33 9.56
CA ALA A 309 -1.95 16.19 10.89
C ALA A 309 -2.44 14.94 11.62
N ILE A 310 -3.75 14.69 11.64
CA ILE A 310 -4.28 13.51 12.31
C ILE A 310 -3.82 12.21 11.62
N THR A 311 -3.76 12.19 10.28
CA THR A 311 -3.33 10.99 9.55
C THR A 311 -1.85 10.69 9.79
N ILE A 312 -0.97 11.69 9.71
CA ILE A 312 0.46 11.46 9.89
C ILE A 312 0.77 11.00 11.33
N ILE A 313 0.13 11.60 12.34
CA ILE A 313 0.26 11.19 13.74
C ILE A 313 -0.15 9.72 13.90
N ASN A 314 -1.36 9.37 13.46
CA ASN A 314 -1.87 8.02 13.61
C ASN A 314 -1.09 6.98 12.77
N LEU A 315 -0.55 7.38 11.61
CA LEU A 315 0.36 6.55 10.82
C LEU A 315 1.65 6.22 11.60
N TYR A 316 2.26 7.22 12.25
CA TYR A 316 3.44 6.99 13.10
C TYR A 316 3.12 6.06 14.28
N GLU A 317 1.99 6.28 14.95
CA GLU A 317 1.59 5.45 16.10
C GLU A 317 1.34 4.00 15.71
N SER A 318 0.62 3.75 14.60
CA SER A 318 0.47 2.41 14.02
C SER A 318 1.82 1.83 13.60
N PHE A 319 2.69 2.63 12.98
CA PHE A 319 4.03 2.18 12.60
C PHE A 319 4.84 1.73 13.83
N PHE A 320 4.84 2.47 14.94
CA PHE A 320 5.62 2.09 16.13
C PHE A 320 5.15 0.80 16.77
N ARG A 321 3.83 0.54 16.78
CA ARG A 321 3.27 -0.72 17.30
C ARG A 321 3.57 -1.89 16.37
N LEU A 322 3.35 -1.72 15.06
CA LEU A 322 3.65 -2.73 14.05
C LEU A 322 5.15 -3.02 13.94
N GLU A 323 6.01 -2.02 14.13
CA GLU A 323 7.47 -2.18 14.13
C GLU A 323 7.94 -3.10 15.25
N LYS A 324 7.34 -2.99 16.45
CA LYS A 324 7.66 -3.90 17.56
C LYS A 324 7.32 -5.35 17.21
N ILE A 325 6.14 -5.57 16.64
CA ILE A 325 5.71 -6.90 16.16
C ILE A 325 6.67 -7.41 15.09
N PHE A 326 7.02 -6.54 14.13
CA PHE A 326 7.98 -6.87 13.08
C PHE A 326 9.35 -7.22 13.66
N GLU A 327 9.87 -6.46 14.62
CA GLU A 327 11.18 -6.73 15.23
C GLU A 327 11.22 -8.12 15.86
N GLU A 328 10.23 -8.46 16.67
CA GLU A 328 10.13 -9.77 17.32
C GLU A 328 10.04 -10.89 16.28
N TYR A 329 9.17 -10.71 15.28
CA TYR A 329 9.02 -11.64 14.17
C TYR A 329 10.32 -11.79 13.37
N TYR A 330 11.00 -10.69 13.06
CA TYR A 330 12.21 -10.65 12.25
C TYR A 330 13.34 -11.40 12.95
N LYS A 331 13.62 -11.07 14.22
CA LYS A 331 14.67 -11.71 15.03
C LYS A 331 14.49 -13.22 15.17
N GLN A 332 13.25 -13.70 15.21
CA GLN A 332 12.96 -15.14 15.32
C GLN A 332 13.13 -15.91 13.99
N ASN A 333 13.10 -15.21 12.85
CA ASN A 333 13.04 -15.84 11.54
C ASN A 333 14.25 -15.54 10.62
N VAL A 334 15.23 -14.76 11.07
CA VAL A 334 16.49 -14.50 10.34
C VAL A 334 17.72 -14.87 11.16
N GLU A 335 18.86 -14.96 10.49
CA GLU A 335 20.15 -15.16 11.16
C GLU A 335 20.54 -13.97 12.04
N GLU A 336 21.21 -14.24 13.16
CA GLU A 336 21.58 -13.24 14.17
C GLU A 336 22.37 -12.06 13.58
N LYS A 337 23.29 -12.33 12.63
CA LYS A 337 24.06 -11.28 11.94
C LYS A 337 23.16 -10.30 11.19
N ILE A 338 22.10 -10.79 10.54
CA ILE A 338 21.14 -9.97 9.80
C ILE A 338 20.25 -9.20 10.79
N ALA A 339 19.81 -9.86 11.87
CA ALA A 339 19.06 -9.20 12.94
C ALA A 339 19.86 -8.05 13.62
N LEU A 340 21.19 -8.19 13.71
CA LEU A 340 22.06 -7.14 14.23
C LEU A 340 22.09 -5.91 13.30
N GLN A 341 22.12 -6.11 11.98
CA GLN A 341 22.04 -5.00 11.01
C GLN A 341 20.74 -4.21 11.17
N TYR A 342 19.62 -4.91 11.39
CA TYR A 342 18.35 -4.24 11.70
C TYR A 342 18.43 -3.45 13.02
N SER A 343 19.03 -4.03 14.05
CA SER A 343 19.17 -3.37 15.36
C SER A 343 19.98 -2.07 15.27
N ILE A 344 21.01 -2.03 14.42
CA ILE A 344 21.82 -0.83 14.14
C ILE A 344 20.98 0.23 13.41
N LEU A 345 20.24 -0.17 12.37
CA LEU A 345 19.32 0.72 11.65
C LEU A 345 18.27 1.30 12.61
N LYS A 346 17.68 0.45 13.45
CA LYS A 346 16.71 0.82 14.48
C LYS A 346 17.28 1.87 15.43
N ALA A 347 18.46 1.62 15.99
CA ALA A 347 19.11 2.54 16.92
C ALA A 347 19.42 3.91 16.29
N THR A 348 19.72 3.93 14.99
CA THR A 348 20.08 5.15 14.26
C THR A 348 18.86 6.03 13.97
N TYR A 349 17.79 5.44 13.43
CA TYR A 349 16.70 6.23 12.83
C TYR A 349 15.40 6.26 13.65
N LEU A 350 15.17 5.31 14.57
CA LEU A 350 13.89 5.25 15.30
C LEU A 350 13.74 6.44 16.25
N ARG A 351 14.85 6.89 16.85
CA ARG A 351 14.87 8.08 17.69
C ARG A 351 14.43 9.32 16.91
N GLN A 352 14.84 9.42 15.65
CA GLN A 352 14.43 10.51 14.77
C GLN A 352 12.91 10.44 14.48
N LEU A 353 12.36 9.26 14.20
CA LEU A 353 10.92 9.10 14.01
C LEU A 353 10.12 9.48 15.26
N HIS A 354 10.58 9.12 16.46
CA HIS A 354 9.94 9.52 17.71
C HIS A 354 9.94 11.04 17.90
N TYR A 355 11.05 11.71 17.61
CA TYR A 355 11.13 13.18 17.67
C TYR A 355 10.15 13.83 16.69
N ILE A 356 10.13 13.36 15.44
CA ILE A 356 9.21 13.87 14.41
C ILE A 356 7.75 13.66 14.82
N HIS A 357 7.40 12.48 15.33
CA HIS A 357 6.06 12.21 15.83
C HIS A 357 5.67 13.16 16.97
N GLN A 358 6.58 13.42 17.90
CA GLN A 358 6.34 14.32 19.03
C GLN A 358 6.12 15.76 18.54
N ASP A 359 6.87 16.21 17.55
CA ASP A 359 6.72 17.53 16.94
C ASP A 359 5.34 17.72 16.29
N PHE A 360 4.89 16.75 15.48
CA PHE A 360 3.54 16.74 14.93
C PHE A 360 2.46 16.71 16.02
N SER A 361 2.64 15.85 17.04
CA SER A 361 1.68 15.72 18.15
C SER A 361 1.53 17.01 18.94
N ASN A 362 2.63 17.73 19.20
CA ASN A 362 2.62 18.99 19.91
C ASN A 362 1.93 20.08 19.07
N SER A 363 2.27 20.16 17.79
CA SER A 363 1.68 21.12 16.86
C SER A 363 0.16 20.92 16.72
N PHE A 364 -0.30 19.67 16.72
CA PHE A 364 -1.73 19.35 16.62
C PHE A 364 -2.51 19.69 17.90
N LYS A 365 -1.92 19.45 19.09
CA LYS A 365 -2.54 19.77 20.39
C LYS A 365 -2.74 21.27 20.63
N ILE A 366 -1.93 22.12 20.00
CA ILE A 366 -2.01 23.58 20.17
C ILE A 366 -3.23 24.17 19.44
N GLY A 367 -3.80 23.49 18.44
CA GLY A 367 -5.06 23.86 17.79
C GLY A 367 -5.04 25.21 17.04
N PRO A 368 -5.96 25.44 16.09
CA PRO A 368 -6.02 26.66 15.29
C PRO A 368 -6.78 27.78 16.02
N GLU A 369 -6.38 28.10 17.25
CA GLU A 369 -6.84 29.28 18.00
C GLU A 369 -5.75 30.36 18.07
N ASN A 370 -5.09 30.63 16.94
CA ASN A 370 -4.44 31.90 16.64
C ASN A 370 -4.70 32.30 15.19
#